data_AF-A0A502WAR2-F1
#
_entry.id   AF-A0A502WAR2-F1
#
_cell.length_a   1.000
_cell.length_b   1.000
_cell.length_c   1.000
_cell.angle_alpha   90.00
_cell.angle_beta   90.00
_cell.angle_gamma   90.00
#
_symmetry.space_group_name_H-M   'P 1'
#
loop_
_entity.id
_entity.type
_entity.pdbx_description
1 polymer ?
#
loop_
_entity_poly.entity_id
_entity_poly.type
_entity_poly.pdbx_seq_one_letter_code
_entity_poly.pdbx_strand_id
1 'polypeptide(L)'
;MSLLISIAFSVLASIGLAFAKAFSIYGLIRDKRYSWVSFIVISVVWLGATVLSANRTCGQWGCSWGLHFGWILALLPQGFVTNVALGEKLFVIALLTYLGLCIYFFGHVIGWLSYVVVSIGKAVTNR
;
A
#
# COMPACT_ATOMS: atom_id res chain seq x y z
N MET A 1 27.60 -1.38 -4.67
CA MET A 1 26.32 -2.13 -4.74
C MET A 1 25.51 -1.53 -5.87
N SER A 2 25.14 -2.31 -6.90
CA SER A 2 24.40 -1.77 -8.04
C SER A 2 22.98 -1.37 -7.62
N LEU A 3 22.48 -0.25 -8.15
CA LEU A 3 21.13 0.26 -7.89
C LEU A 3 20.05 -0.83 -8.04
N LEU A 4 20.21 -1.73 -9.01
CA LEU A 4 19.32 -2.86 -9.26
C LEU A 4 19.23 -3.83 -8.07
N ILE A 5 20.35 -4.12 -7.39
CA ILE A 5 20.37 -5.00 -6.22
C ILE A 5 19.58 -4.35 -5.08
N SER A 6 19.78 -3.05 -4.84
CA SER A 6 19.06 -2.32 -3.78
C SER A 6 17.54 -2.27 -4.02
N ILE A 7 17.14 -2.05 -5.27
CA ILE A 7 15.72 -2.08 -5.69
C ILE A 7 15.14 -3.48 -5.46
N ALA A 8 15.83 -4.54 -5.89
CA ALA A 8 15.37 -5.91 -5.72
C ALA A 8 15.20 -6.29 -4.24
N PHE A 9 16.17 -5.95 -3.37
CA PHE A 9 16.04 -6.17 -1.93
C PHE A 9 14.88 -5.41 -1.31
N SER A 10 14.66 -4.15 -1.72
CA SER A 10 13.56 -3.32 -1.21
C SER A 10 12.19 -3.89 -1.60
N VAL A 11 12.07 -4.40 -2.82
CA VAL A 11 10.86 -5.08 -3.29
C VAL A 11 10.62 -6.37 -2.50
N LEU A 12 11.64 -7.21 -2.34
CA LEU A 12 11.54 -8.44 -1.55
C LEU A 12 11.16 -8.17 -0.10
N ALA A 13 11.75 -7.15 0.53
CA ALA A 13 11.44 -6.75 1.89
C ALA A 13 9.97 -6.27 2.02
N SER A 14 9.49 -5.48 1.05
CA SER A 14 8.11 -5.01 1.02
C SER A 14 7.11 -6.17 0.90
N ILE A 15 7.43 -7.15 0.05
CA ILE A 15 6.64 -8.38 -0.10
C ILE A 15 6.65 -9.18 1.20
N GLY A 16 7.82 -9.37 1.82
CA GLY A 16 7.95 -10.07 3.10
C GLY A 16 7.13 -9.42 4.21
N LEU A 17 7.14 -8.09 4.30
CA LEU A 17 6.32 -7.32 5.24
C LEU A 17 4.82 -7.50 5.00
N ALA A 18 4.39 -7.51 3.74
CA ALA A 18 2.98 -7.76 3.38
C ALA A 18 2.54 -9.16 3.81
N PHE A 19 3.38 -10.19 3.59
CA PHE A 19 3.10 -11.55 4.06
C PHE A 19 3.09 -11.65 5.59
N ALA A 20 4.06 -11.04 6.27
CA ALA A 20 4.09 -11.01 7.74
C ALA A 20 2.82 -10.37 8.32
N LYS A 21 2.34 -9.28 7.71
CA LYS A 21 1.05 -8.68 8.06
C LYS A 21 -0.11 -9.61 7.75
N ALA A 22 -0.12 -10.29 6.61
CA ALA A 22 -1.17 -11.25 6.26
C ALA A 22 -1.30 -12.38 7.29
N PHE A 23 -0.19 -12.94 7.78
CA PHE A 23 -0.21 -13.94 8.86
C PHE A 23 -0.76 -13.39 10.17
N SER A 24 -0.37 -12.16 10.53
CA SER A 24 -0.92 -11.49 11.71
C SER A 24 -2.44 -11.28 11.60
N ILE A 25 -2.93 -10.84 10.43
CA ILE A 25 -4.36 -10.68 10.16
C ILE A 25 -5.10 -12.02 10.20
N TYR A 26 -4.55 -13.07 9.60
CA TYR A 26 -5.12 -14.42 9.66
C TYR A 26 -5.30 -14.88 11.11
N GLY A 27 -4.28 -14.67 11.96
CA GLY A 27 -4.34 -14.94 13.40
C GLY A 27 -5.45 -14.15 14.10
N LEU A 28 -5.54 -12.84 13.83
CA LEU A 28 -6.58 -11.98 14.40
C LEU A 28 -8.00 -12.38 13.99
N ILE A 29 -8.20 -12.84 12.74
CA ILE A 29 -9.50 -13.32 12.26
C ILE A 29 -9.85 -14.64 12.95
N ARG A 30 -8.89 -15.57 13.05
CA ARG A 30 -9.07 -16.83 13.77
C ARG A 30 -9.46 -16.61 15.23
N ASP A 31 -8.85 -15.63 15.89
CA ASP A 31 -9.11 -15.30 17.29
C ASP A 31 -10.34 -14.39 17.48
N LYS A 32 -11.09 -14.07 16.40
CA LYS A 32 -12.25 -13.15 16.39
C LYS A 32 -11.96 -11.75 16.94
N ARG A 33 -10.69 -11.34 17.03
CA ARG A 33 -10.26 -10.00 17.46
C ARG A 33 -10.01 -9.05 16.29
N TYR A 34 -10.34 -9.48 15.08
CA TYR A 34 -10.12 -8.69 13.88
C TYR A 34 -11.05 -7.46 13.83
N SER A 35 -10.45 -6.28 13.69
CA SER A 35 -11.19 -5.03 13.53
C SER A 35 -11.46 -4.73 12.07
N TRP A 36 -12.74 -4.79 11.72
CA TRP A 36 -13.25 -4.40 10.40
C TRP A 36 -13.12 -2.91 10.13
N VAL A 37 -13.19 -2.09 11.18
CA VAL A 37 -13.03 -0.63 11.08
C VAL A 37 -11.64 -0.28 10.58
N SER A 38 -10.60 -0.94 11.09
CA SER A 38 -9.21 -0.73 10.64
C SER A 38 -9.07 -1.00 9.15
N PHE A 39 -9.70 -2.06 8.64
CA PHE A 39 -9.66 -2.39 7.22
C PHE A 39 -10.37 -1.35 6.36
N ILE A 40 -11.56 -0.89 6.77
CA ILE A 40 -12.31 0.14 6.05
C ILE A 40 -11.49 1.42 5.98
N VAL A 41 -10.94 1.87 7.10
CA VAL A 41 -10.11 3.09 7.16
C VAL A 41 -8.90 2.97 6.25
N ILE A 42 -8.14 1.87 6.35
CA ILE A 42 -6.96 1.64 5.50
C ILE A 42 -7.35 1.61 4.02
N SER A 43 -8.47 0.96 3.66
CA SER A 43 -8.94 0.87 2.27
C SER A 43 -9.36 2.23 1.72
N VAL A 44 -10.10 3.02 2.47
CA VAL A 44 -10.52 4.37 2.06
C VAL A 44 -9.31 5.28 1.90
N VAL A 45 -8.37 5.25 2.84
CA VAL A 45 -7.15 6.07 2.78
C VAL A 45 -6.27 5.63 1.60
N TRP A 46 -6.11 4.31 1.39
CA TRP A 46 -5.35 3.78 0.25
C TRP A 46 -6.00 4.14 -1.08
N LEU A 47 -7.33 4.01 -1.22
CA LEU A 47 -8.07 4.40 -2.42
C LEU A 47 -7.93 5.91 -2.69
N GLY A 48 -8.13 6.75 -1.68
CA GLY A 48 -7.97 8.20 -1.81
C GLY A 48 -6.56 8.57 -2.26
N ALA A 49 -5.54 8.01 -1.61
CA ALA A 49 -4.14 8.22 -1.99
C ALA A 49 -3.85 7.71 -3.41
N THR A 50 -4.43 6.58 -3.81
CA THR A 50 -4.26 6.00 -5.15
C THR A 50 -4.89 6.89 -6.22
N VAL A 51 -6.12 7.37 -5.99
CA VAL A 51 -6.82 8.27 -6.91
C VAL A 51 -6.08 9.60 -7.06
N LEU A 52 -5.60 10.17 -5.95
CA LEU A 52 -4.81 11.41 -5.96
C LEU A 52 -3.44 11.23 -6.62
N SER A 53 -2.85 10.04 -6.50
CA SER A 53 -1.56 9.72 -7.10
C SER A 53 -1.66 9.26 -8.55
N ALA A 54 -2.80 8.73 -8.99
CA ALA A 54 -2.99 8.22 -10.33
C ALA A 54 -3.09 9.37 -11.31
N ASN A 55 -2.00 9.62 -12.04
CA ASN A 55 -1.98 10.61 -13.10
C ASN A 55 -1.77 9.93 -14.45
N ARG A 56 -2.45 10.45 -15.48
CA ARG A 56 -2.24 10.02 -16.86
C ARG A 56 -1.30 10.99 -17.53
N THR A 57 -0.21 10.47 -18.07
CA THR A 57 0.67 11.21 -18.98
C THR A 57 0.43 10.70 -20.39
N CYS A 58 -0.23 11.51 -21.21
CA CYS A 58 -0.53 11.17 -22.60
C CYS A 58 0.54 11.74 -23.52
N GLY A 59 1.20 10.85 -24.27
CA GLY A 59 2.10 11.20 -25.36
C GLY A 59 1.47 10.91 -26.72
N GLN A 60 2.24 11.16 -27.78
CA GLN A 60 1.79 11.00 -29.17
C GLN A 60 1.43 9.55 -29.55
N TRP A 61 1.92 8.57 -28.78
CA TRP A 61 1.72 7.13 -29.01
C TRP A 61 0.73 6.47 -28.02
N GLY A 62 0.14 7.25 -27.11
CA GLY A 62 -0.81 6.75 -26.10
C GLY A 62 -0.59 7.33 -24.71
N CYS A 63 -1.43 6.91 -23.77
CA CYS A 63 -1.36 7.35 -22.38
C CYS A 63 -0.67 6.30 -21.49
N SER A 64 0.38 6.72 -20.79
CA SER A 64 0.97 5.95 -19.70
C SER A 64 0.35 6.38 -18.38
N TRP A 65 0.21 5.42 -17.48
CA TRP A 65 -0.23 5.66 -16.11
C TRP A 65 0.98 5.68 -15.20
N GLY A 66 1.13 6.77 -14.45
CA GLY A 66 2.19 6.93 -13.46
C GLY A 66 1.61 7.30 -12.11
N LEU A 67 2.39 7.00 -11.06
CA LEU A 67 2.11 7.53 -9.73
C LEU A 67 2.82 8.87 -9.58
N HIS A 68 2.06 9.91 -9.30
CA HIS A 68 2.55 11.26 -9.10
C HIS A 68 2.14 11.76 -7.71
N PHE A 69 3.12 11.94 -6.82
CA PHE A 69 2.87 12.34 -5.43
C PHE A 69 2.85 13.87 -5.20
N GLY A 70 2.77 14.66 -6.29
CA GLY A 70 2.72 16.12 -6.22
C GLY A 70 1.49 16.70 -5.52
N TRP A 71 0.43 15.90 -5.33
CA TRP A 71 -0.78 16.31 -4.61
C TRP A 71 -0.50 16.69 -3.15
N ILE A 72 0.58 16.17 -2.55
CA ILE A 72 0.92 16.53 -1.16
C ILE A 72 1.24 18.02 -1.04
N LEU A 73 1.90 18.62 -2.05
CA LEU A 73 2.21 20.05 -2.08
C LEU A 73 0.95 20.92 -2.09
N ALA A 74 -0.12 20.43 -2.73
CA ALA A 74 -1.40 21.14 -2.80
C ALA A 74 -2.20 21.06 -1.49
N LEU A 75 -1.91 20.10 -0.60
CA LEU A 75 -2.51 19.98 0.72
C LEU A 75 -1.81 20.83 1.78
N LEU A 76 -0.60 21.32 1.51
CA LEU A 76 0.12 22.16 2.45
C LEU A 76 -0.30 23.64 2.30
N PRO A 77 -0.34 24.40 3.42
CA PRO A 77 -0.65 25.81 3.37
C PRO A 77 0.32 26.57 2.46
N GLN A 78 -0.20 27.53 1.69
CA GLN A 78 0.58 28.35 0.78
C GLN A 78 1.73 29.02 1.53
N GLY A 79 2.97 28.78 1.09
CA GLY A 79 4.19 29.30 1.73
C GLY A 79 4.94 28.31 2.61
N PHE A 80 4.46 27.07 2.80
CA PHE A 80 5.20 26.07 3.59
C PHE A 80 6.44 25.51 2.85
N VAL A 81 6.34 25.35 1.53
CA VAL A 81 7.45 24.84 0.71
C VAL A 81 8.18 26.00 0.06
N THR A 82 9.07 26.63 0.82
CA THR A 82 9.94 27.72 0.34
C THR A 82 11.23 27.22 -0.29
N ASN A 83 11.58 25.93 -0.11
CA ASN A 83 12.85 25.36 -0.53
C ASN A 83 12.66 24.02 -1.27
N VAL A 84 13.38 23.82 -2.38
CA VAL A 84 13.35 22.60 -3.22
C VAL A 84 13.68 21.34 -2.40
N ALA A 85 14.65 21.44 -1.48
CA ALA A 85 15.04 20.35 -0.59
C ALA A 85 13.91 19.91 0.37
N LEU A 86 12.97 20.80 0.71
CA LEU A 86 11.80 20.45 1.51
C LEU A 86 10.77 19.66 0.68
N GLY A 87 10.61 20.04 -0.59
CA GLY A 87 9.75 19.34 -1.55
C GLY A 87 10.19 17.90 -1.80
N GLU A 88 11.48 17.65 -1.98
CA GLU A 88 12.03 16.30 -2.14
C GLU A 88 11.78 15.42 -0.91
N LYS A 89 11.96 15.97 0.30
CA LYS A 89 11.67 15.25 1.54
C LYS A 89 10.18 14.89 1.65
N LEU A 90 9.29 15.83 1.34
CA LEU A 90 7.84 15.59 1.35
C LEU A 90 7.44 14.52 0.32
N PHE A 91 8.07 14.51 -0.85
CA PHE A 91 7.87 13.49 -1.86
C PHE A 91 8.29 12.09 -1.36
N VAL A 92 9.48 11.98 -0.74
CA VAL A 92 9.95 10.70 -0.17
C VAL A 92 9.01 10.21 0.93
N ILE A 93 8.53 11.11 1.79
CA ILE A 93 7.56 10.78 2.84
C ILE A 93 6.26 10.26 2.21
N ALA A 94 5.70 10.96 1.22
CA ALA A 94 4.48 10.54 0.52
C ALA A 94 4.63 9.16 -0.11
N LEU A 95 5.76 8.90 -0.77
CA LEU A 95 6.08 7.61 -1.37
C LEU A 95 6.14 6.49 -0.32
N LEU A 96 6.84 6.72 0.80
CA LEU A 96 6.96 5.75 1.89
C LEU A 96 5.62 5.49 2.59
N THR A 97 4.81 6.52 2.81
CA THR A 97 3.47 6.39 3.37
C THR A 97 2.57 5.60 2.44
N TYR A 98 2.61 5.87 1.13
CA TYR A 98 1.86 5.12 0.13
C TYR A 98 2.30 3.65 0.06
N LEU A 99 3.61 3.39 0.08
CA LEU A 99 4.15 2.03 0.16
C LEU A 99 3.65 1.30 1.42
N GLY A 100 3.65 1.98 2.56
CA GLY A 100 3.07 1.47 3.80
C GLY A 100 1.59 1.10 3.64
N LEU A 101 0.78 2.02 3.10
CA LEU A 101 -0.64 1.78 2.83
C LEU A 101 -0.86 0.57 1.92
N CYS A 102 -0.05 0.40 0.87
CA CYS A 102 -0.07 -0.78 0.02
C CYS A 102 0.22 -2.06 0.82
N ILE A 103 1.29 -2.08 1.61
CA ILE A 103 1.66 -3.24 2.44
C ILE A 103 0.53 -3.61 3.40
N TYR A 104 -0.09 -2.62 4.04
CA TYR A 104 -1.21 -2.85 4.96
C TYR A 104 -2.45 -3.37 4.21
N PHE A 105 -2.87 -2.70 3.13
CA PHE A 105 -4.04 -3.10 2.35
C PHE A 105 -3.87 -4.50 1.77
N PHE A 106 -2.77 -4.78 1.07
CA PHE A 106 -2.51 -6.11 0.52
C PHE A 106 -2.34 -7.16 1.61
N GLY A 107 -1.70 -6.84 2.73
CA GLY A 107 -1.61 -7.73 3.89
C GLY A 107 -3.00 -8.12 4.42
N HIS A 108 -3.94 -7.18 4.51
CA HIS A 108 -5.32 -7.46 4.86
C HIS A 108 -6.01 -8.37 3.86
N VAL A 109 -5.92 -8.06 2.56
CA VAL A 109 -6.54 -8.85 1.48
C VAL A 109 -5.99 -10.28 1.44
N ILE A 110 -4.66 -10.45 1.52
CA ILE A 110 -4.02 -11.77 1.51
C ILE A 110 -4.41 -12.55 2.77
N GLY A 111 -4.38 -11.94 3.96
CA GLY A 111 -4.74 -12.61 5.21
C GLY A 111 -6.19 -13.12 5.20
N TRP A 112 -7.09 -12.36 4.59
CA TRP A 112 -8.47 -12.76 4.35
C TRP A 112 -8.60 -13.93 3.39
N LEU A 113 -7.95 -13.84 2.22
CA LEU A 113 -7.96 -14.92 1.24
C LEU A 113 -7.42 -16.21 1.85
N SER A 114 -6.33 -16.15 2.60
CA SER A 114 -5.78 -17.31 3.31
C SER A 114 -6.78 -17.88 4.32
N TYR A 115 -7.48 -17.03 5.08
CA TYR A 115 -8.51 -17.48 6.03
C TYR A 115 -9.66 -18.20 5.31
N VAL A 116 -10.19 -17.58 4.25
CA VAL A 116 -11.29 -18.15 3.45
C VAL A 116 -10.88 -19.49 2.85
N VAL A 117 -9.72 -19.57 2.18
CA VAL A 117 -9.22 -20.82 1.57
C VAL A 117 -9.09 -21.95 2.61
N VAL A 118 -8.48 -21.68 3.76
CA VAL A 118 -8.32 -22.68 4.82
C VAL A 118 -9.67 -23.09 5.41
N SER A 119 -10.59 -22.15 5.60
CA SER A 119 -11.92 -22.43 6.15
C SER A 119 -12.77 -23.30 5.21
N ILE A 120 -12.73 -23.02 3.90
CA ILE A 120 -13.41 -23.81 2.88
C ILE A 120 -12.78 -25.20 2.78
N GLY A 121 -11.45 -25.29 2.74
CA GLY A 121 -10.76 -26.58 2.71
C GLY A 121 -11.15 -27.48 3.88
N LYS A 122 -11.21 -26.93 5.10
CA LYS A 122 -11.69 -27.67 6.28
C LYS A 122 -13.14 -28.11 6.15
N ALA A 123 -14.03 -27.25 5.63
CA ALA A 123 -15.43 -27.61 5.43
C ALA A 123 -15.63 -28.72 4.39
N VAL A 124 -14.76 -28.78 3.37
CA VAL A 124 -14.78 -29.82 2.33
C VAL A 124 -14.20 -31.13 2.82
N THR A 125 -13.09 -31.13 3.58
CA THR A 125 -12.46 -32.34 4.12
C THR A 125 -13.24 -32.97 5.27
N ASN A 126 -14.03 -32.18 6.00
CA ASN A 126 -14.82 -32.66 7.14
C ASN A 126 -16.26 -33.04 6.76
N ARG A 127 -16.55 -33.12 5.45
CA ARG A 127 -17.75 -33.72 4.85
C ARG A 127 -17.40 -35.08 4.27
#